data_AF-A0A7L2R8B5-F1
#
_entry.id   AF-A0A7L2R8B5-F1
#
_cell.length_a   1.000
_cell.length_b   1.000
_cell.length_c   1.000
_cell.angle_alpha   90.00
_cell.angle_beta   90.00
_cell.angle_gamma   90.00
#
_symmetry.space_group_name_H-M   'P 1'
#
loop_
_entity.id
_entity.type
_entity.pdbx_description
1 polymer ?
#
loop_
_entity_poly.entity_id
_entity_poly.type
_entity_poly.pdbx_seq_one_letter_code
_entity_poly.pdbx_strand_id
1 'polypeptide(L)'
;MEYVSTRGGTGAVDFEGALFSGYAPDGGLFMPRHIPSLDRDTLQRWSSLSYRELVKELCSLFVPAKLVPRDALDELIDRAFSRFRHKSVVHLSRLKDGLNVLELWHGVTYAFKDLSLSCTGQFLQYFLEKKQKHVNILVGTSGDTGSSAIESVRGQKNVDIFVLLPKGFCTQIQELQMTTVIEDNVHVFAAHGNSDEIDEPIKELFADVDFARKYHLMSLNSVNWSRIMVQIAHYFYAYFQCAPSLDTTPLPMVEVVVPTGGGGNIT
;
A
#
# COMPACT_ATOMS: atom_id res chain seq x y z
N MET A 1 17.97 2.89 5.82
CA MET A 1 17.16 1.66 5.72
C MET A 1 17.60 0.90 4.49
N GLU A 2 17.78 -0.41 4.65
CA GLU A 2 18.06 -1.37 3.58
C GLU A 2 16.99 -2.46 3.64
N TYR A 3 16.66 -3.04 2.49
CA TYR A 3 15.65 -4.08 2.33
C TYR A 3 16.31 -5.35 1.81
N VAL A 4 15.95 -6.48 2.39
CA VAL A 4 16.51 -7.80 2.08
C VAL A 4 15.39 -8.77 1.72
N SER A 5 15.71 -9.77 0.90
CA SER A 5 14.77 -10.85 0.58
C SER A 5 14.54 -11.75 1.79
N THR A 6 13.28 -12.14 2.02
CA THR A 6 12.89 -13.16 2.99
C THR A 6 13.49 -14.55 2.72
N ARG A 7 14.04 -14.79 1.52
CA ARG A 7 14.73 -16.04 1.16
C ARG A 7 16.25 -15.97 1.27
N GLY A 8 16.80 -14.87 1.80
CA GLY A 8 18.23 -14.75 2.09
C GLY A 8 19.13 -14.49 0.87
N GLY A 9 18.55 -14.09 -0.27
CA GLY A 9 19.29 -13.73 -1.48
C GLY A 9 20.40 -12.68 -1.28
N THR A 10 21.22 -12.50 -2.31
CA THR A 10 22.58 -11.94 -2.18
C THR A 10 22.69 -10.41 -2.20
N GLY A 11 21.59 -9.67 -2.29
CA GLY A 11 21.61 -8.21 -2.43
C GLY A 11 20.59 -7.49 -1.56
N ALA A 12 21.06 -6.46 -0.83
CA ALA A 12 20.16 -5.48 -0.23
C ALA A 12 19.80 -4.41 -1.27
N VAL A 13 18.57 -3.93 -1.22
CA VAL A 13 18.09 -2.79 -2.01
C VAL A 13 17.70 -1.66 -1.08
N ASP A 14 17.60 -0.44 -1.61
CA ASP A 14 17.03 0.68 -0.87
C ASP A 14 15.50 0.73 -1.04
N PHE A 15 14.85 1.78 -0.52
CA PHE A 15 13.39 1.90 -0.61
C PHE A 15 12.90 2.00 -2.06
N GLU A 16 13.64 2.70 -2.94
CA GLU A 16 13.29 2.82 -4.36
C GLU A 16 13.33 1.42 -5.00
N GLY A 17 14.39 0.66 -4.76
CA GLY A 17 14.51 -0.72 -5.25
C GLY A 17 13.38 -1.63 -4.75
N ALA A 18 13.04 -1.57 -3.45
CA ALA A 18 11.93 -2.35 -2.90
C ALA A 18 10.56 -1.92 -3.44
N LEU A 19 10.35 -0.62 -3.68
CA LEU A 19 9.11 -0.05 -4.20
C LEU A 19 8.82 -0.50 -5.64
N PHE A 20 9.83 -0.49 -6.51
CA PHE A 20 9.68 -0.91 -7.92
C PHE A 20 9.77 -2.43 -8.12
N SER A 21 10.06 -3.19 -7.05
CA SER A 21 10.10 -4.64 -7.11
C SER A 21 8.73 -5.24 -6.78
N GLY A 22 8.35 -6.30 -7.50
CA GLY A 22 7.25 -7.18 -7.08
C GLY A 22 7.75 -8.23 -6.10
N TYR A 23 8.58 -9.14 -6.62
CA TYR A 23 9.31 -10.14 -5.85
C TYR A 23 10.81 -9.84 -5.91
N ALA A 24 11.55 -10.29 -4.91
CA ALA A 24 13.01 -10.34 -4.99
C ALA A 24 13.45 -11.34 -6.08
N PRO A 25 14.67 -11.23 -6.64
CA PRO A 25 15.14 -12.12 -7.70
C PRO A 25 15.12 -13.62 -7.36
N ASP A 26 15.14 -13.98 -6.08
CA ASP A 26 15.04 -15.35 -5.56
C ASP A 26 13.58 -15.81 -5.33
N GLY A 27 12.60 -15.00 -5.74
CA GLY A 27 11.17 -15.20 -5.52
C GLY A 27 10.71 -14.89 -4.08
N GLY A 28 11.57 -14.33 -3.24
CA GLY A 28 11.21 -13.87 -1.90
C GLY A 28 10.51 -12.51 -1.90
N LEU A 29 10.21 -12.00 -0.70
CA LEU A 29 9.62 -10.69 -0.49
C LEU A 29 10.66 -9.75 0.11
N PHE A 30 10.62 -8.46 -0.25
CA PHE A 30 11.47 -7.47 0.39
C PHE A 30 10.91 -7.04 1.75
N MET A 31 11.75 -7.13 2.78
CA MET A 31 11.47 -6.68 4.15
C MET A 31 12.62 -5.80 4.64
N PRO A 32 12.38 -4.84 5.54
CA PRO A 32 13.44 -4.02 6.11
C PRO A 32 14.41 -4.93 6.86
N ARG A 33 15.71 -4.70 6.69
CA ARG A 33 16.76 -5.49 7.35
C ARG A 33 16.61 -5.49 8.88
N HIS A 34 16.08 -4.39 9.43
CA HIS A 34 15.75 -4.26 10.85
C HIS A 34 14.41 -3.54 11.00
N ILE A 35 13.61 -3.97 11.97
CA ILE A 35 12.38 -3.27 12.37
C ILE A 35 12.79 -2.15 13.35
N PRO A 36 12.47 -0.86 13.07
CA PRO A 36 12.76 0.23 13.98
C PRO A 36 12.03 0.06 15.32
N SER A 37 12.75 0.22 16.43
CA SER A 37 12.16 0.28 17.76
C SER A 37 11.79 1.72 18.12
N LEU A 38 10.64 1.91 18.75
CA LEU A 38 10.19 3.20 19.25
C LEU A 38 10.26 3.22 20.77
N ASP A 39 10.80 4.30 21.32
CA ASP A 39 10.77 4.54 22.76
C ASP A 39 9.41 5.09 23.21
N ARG A 40 9.23 5.09 24.53
CA ARG A 40 7.98 5.53 25.15
C ARG A 40 7.66 6.99 24.87
N ASP A 41 8.66 7.86 24.92
CA ASP A 41 8.50 9.29 24.68
C ASP A 41 8.01 9.54 23.24
N THR A 42 8.49 8.76 22.28
CA THR A 42 8.02 8.80 20.90
C THR A 42 6.58 8.30 20.79
N LEU A 43 6.23 7.17 21.41
CA LEU A 43 4.84 6.69 21.44
C LEU A 43 3.88 7.72 22.05
N GLN A 44 4.29 8.39 23.13
CA GLN A 44 3.47 9.40 23.79
C GLN A 44 3.28 10.63 22.91
N ARG A 45 4.34 11.13 22.26
CA ARG A 45 4.23 12.23 21.26
C ARG A 45 3.35 11.83 20.08
N TRP A 46 3.47 10.60 19.59
CA TRP A 46 2.72 10.13 18.43
C TRP A 46 1.24 9.89 18.72
N SER A 47 0.88 9.63 19.99
CA SER A 47 -0.51 9.42 20.40
C SER A 47 -1.44 10.61 20.15
N SER A 48 -0.88 11.83 20.08
CA SER A 48 -1.63 13.06 19.77
C SER A 48 -1.68 13.42 18.29
N LEU A 49 -0.99 12.66 17.42
CA LEU A 49 -0.93 12.97 15.99
C LEU A 49 -2.23 12.58 15.28
N SER A 50 -2.58 13.35 14.24
CA SER A 50 -3.57 12.90 13.27
C SER A 50 -3.07 11.66 12.51
N TYR A 51 -3.98 10.90 11.91
CA TYR A 51 -3.61 9.73 11.10
C TYR A 51 -2.59 10.08 10.02
N ARG A 52 -2.74 11.24 9.36
CA ARG A 52 -1.82 11.68 8.29
C ARG A 52 -0.42 11.96 8.83
N GLU A 53 -0.33 12.69 9.95
CA GLU A 53 0.95 12.97 10.60
C GLU A 53 1.62 11.67 11.08
N LEU A 54 0.84 10.73 11.62
CA LEU A 54 1.35 9.42 12.02
C LEU A 54 1.91 8.63 10.83
N VAL A 55 1.24 8.65 9.67
CA VAL A 55 1.76 8.04 8.44
C VAL A 55 3.08 8.70 8.01
N LYS A 56 3.20 10.03 8.09
CA LYS A 56 4.45 10.76 7.78
C LYS A 56 5.59 10.30 8.67
N GLU A 57 5.37 10.27 9.99
CA GLU A 57 6.38 9.86 10.95
C GLU A 57 6.80 8.40 10.76
N LEU A 58 5.84 7.48 10.62
CA LEU A 58 6.12 6.07 10.38
C LEU A 58 6.87 5.84 9.07
N CYS A 59 6.43 6.44 7.96
CA CYS A 59 7.13 6.31 6.68
C CYS A 59 8.58 6.81 6.77
N SER A 60 8.85 7.86 7.55
CA SER A 60 10.21 8.41 7.70
C SER A 60 11.20 7.44 8.37
N LEU A 61 10.72 6.46 9.13
CA LEU A 61 11.56 5.40 9.71
C LEU A 61 12.10 4.44 8.63
N PHE A 62 11.31 4.24 7.57
CA PHE A 62 11.55 3.24 6.53
C PHE A 62 12.09 3.88 5.23
N VAL A 63 11.83 5.17 5.00
CA VAL A 63 12.26 5.93 3.84
C VAL A 63 13.31 6.97 4.27
N PRO A 64 14.62 6.71 4.04
CA PRO A 64 15.67 7.64 4.43
C PRO A 64 15.55 9.00 3.74
N ALA A 65 15.79 10.08 4.48
CA ALA A 65 15.75 11.46 3.98
C ALA A 65 16.67 11.72 2.78
N LYS A 66 17.74 10.92 2.62
CA LYS A 66 18.63 10.97 1.44
C LYS A 66 17.95 10.54 0.13
N LEU A 67 16.89 9.72 0.19
CA LEU A 67 16.12 9.28 -0.97
C LEU A 67 14.93 10.21 -1.22
N VAL A 68 14.17 10.45 -0.16
CA VAL A 68 12.99 11.33 -0.13
C VAL A 68 13.17 12.32 1.02
N PRO A 69 13.55 13.59 0.73
CA PRO A 69 13.63 14.64 1.74
C PRO A 69 12.34 14.76 2.56
N ARG A 70 12.44 15.23 3.82
CA ARG A 70 11.31 15.21 4.76
C ARG A 70 10.12 16.04 4.28
N ASP A 71 10.38 17.22 3.75
CA ASP A 71 9.39 18.08 3.09
C ASP A 71 8.70 17.37 1.93
N ALA A 72 9.47 16.73 1.05
CA ALA A 72 8.92 15.95 -0.06
C ALA A 72 8.07 14.77 0.44
N LEU A 73 8.52 14.04 1.47
CA LEU A 73 7.75 12.95 2.06
C LEU A 73 6.40 13.45 2.61
N ASP A 74 6.43 14.54 3.37
CA ASP A 74 5.22 15.11 3.97
C ASP A 74 4.21 15.53 2.90
N GLU A 75 4.67 16.15 1.82
CA GLU A 75 3.83 16.51 0.68
C GLU A 75 3.23 15.30 -0.04
N LEU A 76 4.02 14.24 -0.24
CA LEU A 76 3.55 13.01 -0.88
C LEU A 76 2.41 12.37 -0.08
N ILE A 77 2.55 12.32 1.24
CA ILE A 77 1.49 11.79 2.12
C ILE A 77 0.26 12.70 2.13
N ASP A 78 0.43 14.03 2.13
CA ASP A 78 -0.70 14.96 2.05
C ASP A 78 -1.46 14.83 0.74
N ARG A 79 -0.75 14.70 -0.40
CA ARG A 79 -1.36 14.43 -1.70
C ARG A 79 -2.10 13.10 -1.72
N ALA A 80 -1.51 12.04 -1.17
CA ALA A 80 -2.12 10.71 -1.11
C ALA A 80 -3.49 10.73 -0.41
N PHE A 81 -3.63 11.50 0.67
CA PHE A 81 -4.88 11.57 1.43
C PHE A 81 -5.81 12.71 1.03
N SER A 82 -5.46 13.52 0.03
CA SER A 82 -6.26 14.68 -0.40
C SER A 82 -7.65 14.35 -0.92
N ARG A 83 -7.83 13.14 -1.48
CA ARG A 83 -9.10 12.66 -2.08
C ARG A 83 -9.94 11.81 -1.11
N PHE A 84 -9.53 11.69 0.15
CA PHE A 84 -10.32 11.00 1.17
C PHE A 84 -11.49 11.88 1.62
N ARG A 85 -12.69 11.29 1.67
CA ARG A 85 -13.92 12.01 2.00
C ARG A 85 -14.01 12.36 3.49
N HIS A 86 -13.44 11.52 4.34
CA HIS A 86 -13.44 11.73 5.78
C HIS A 86 -12.20 12.52 6.20
N LYS A 87 -12.39 13.62 6.94
CA LYS A 87 -11.28 14.50 7.37
C LYS A 87 -10.20 13.73 8.13
N SER A 88 -10.57 12.78 8.99
CA SER A 88 -9.61 12.01 9.76
C SER A 88 -8.91 10.90 8.95
N VAL A 89 -9.27 10.69 7.67
CA VAL A 89 -8.82 9.58 6.79
C VAL A 89 -9.32 8.21 7.27
N VAL A 90 -9.07 7.89 8.55
CA VAL A 90 -9.57 6.72 9.27
C VAL A 90 -10.46 7.21 10.43
N HIS A 91 -11.48 6.43 10.79
CA HIS A 91 -12.35 6.72 11.93
C HIS A 91 -12.46 5.49 12.84
N LEU A 92 -12.56 5.68 14.16
CA LEU A 92 -12.82 4.59 15.10
C LEU A 92 -14.26 4.71 15.61
N SER A 93 -15.14 3.87 15.09
CA SER A 93 -16.53 3.76 15.53
C SER A 93 -16.62 2.90 16.78
N ARG A 94 -17.12 3.50 17.87
CA ARG A 94 -17.31 2.81 19.15
C ARG A 94 -18.71 2.17 19.19
N LEU A 95 -18.76 0.85 19.34
CA LEU A 95 -19.98 0.07 19.47
C LEU A 95 -20.22 -0.30 20.95
N LYS A 96 -21.26 -1.11 21.19
CA LYS A 96 -21.58 -1.61 22.53
C LYS A 96 -20.50 -2.57 23.04
N ASP A 97 -20.43 -2.71 24.37
CA ASP A 97 -19.60 -3.71 25.05
C ASP A 97 -18.10 -3.63 24.74
N GLY A 98 -17.59 -2.43 24.46
CA GLY A 98 -16.17 -2.19 24.20
C GLY A 98 -15.70 -2.63 22.81
N LEU A 99 -16.60 -3.10 21.94
CA LEU A 99 -16.29 -3.40 20.55
C LEU A 99 -16.06 -2.09 19.77
N ASN A 100 -14.91 -1.97 19.12
CA ASN A 100 -14.59 -0.84 18.26
C ASN A 100 -14.37 -1.31 16.83
N VAL A 101 -14.85 -0.54 15.86
CA VAL A 101 -14.65 -0.79 14.43
C VAL A 101 -13.80 0.33 13.85
N LEU A 102 -12.62 -0.03 13.34
CA LEU A 102 -11.75 0.89 12.63
C LEU A 102 -12.20 1.01 11.18
N GLU A 103 -12.79 2.15 10.84
CA GLU A 103 -13.28 2.46 9.51
C GLU A 103 -12.14 2.87 8.59
N LEU A 104 -11.78 1.96 7.68
CA LEU A 104 -10.66 2.14 6.74
C LEU A 104 -11.12 2.46 5.31
N TRP A 105 -12.43 2.66 5.08
CA TRP A 105 -13.05 2.72 3.74
C TRP A 105 -13.44 4.15 3.31
N HIS A 106 -12.79 5.18 3.84
CA HIS A 106 -13.15 6.57 3.48
C HIS A 106 -12.41 7.12 2.25
N GLY A 107 -11.58 6.29 1.62
CA GLY A 107 -10.94 6.61 0.35
C GLY A 107 -11.92 6.60 -0.83
N VAL A 108 -11.40 6.82 -2.03
CA VAL A 108 -12.19 6.99 -3.27
C VAL A 108 -12.98 5.73 -3.62
N THR A 109 -12.39 4.55 -3.38
CA THR A 109 -12.95 3.26 -3.79
C THR A 109 -13.73 2.57 -2.69
N TYR A 110 -13.78 3.17 -1.50
CA TYR A 110 -14.44 2.61 -0.32
C TYR A 110 -13.79 1.31 0.18
N ALA A 111 -12.48 1.16 0.02
CA ALA A 111 -11.73 0.01 0.51
C ALA A 111 -10.48 0.44 1.28
N PHE A 112 -10.08 -0.37 2.26
CA PHE A 112 -8.86 -0.12 3.06
C PHE A 112 -7.58 -0.06 2.23
N LYS A 113 -7.60 -0.65 1.03
CA LYS A 113 -6.48 -0.65 0.09
C LYS A 113 -6.15 0.76 -0.41
N ASP A 114 -7.11 1.69 -0.37
CA ASP A 114 -6.88 3.10 -0.72
C ASP A 114 -5.81 3.74 0.15
N LEU A 115 -5.75 3.38 1.44
CA LEU A 115 -4.80 3.98 2.40
C LEU A 115 -3.35 3.77 1.95
N SER A 116 -3.01 2.53 1.61
CA SER A 116 -1.66 2.20 1.18
C SER A 116 -1.40 2.53 -0.27
N LEU A 117 -2.32 2.18 -1.18
CA LEU A 117 -2.09 2.37 -2.61
C LEU A 117 -2.01 3.85 -2.99
N SER A 118 -2.78 4.74 -2.34
CA SER A 118 -2.66 6.18 -2.60
C SER A 118 -1.27 6.71 -2.25
N CYS A 119 -0.68 6.26 -1.15
CA CYS A 119 0.70 6.59 -0.79
C CYS A 119 1.73 5.96 -1.74
N THR A 120 1.55 4.67 -2.09
CA THR A 120 2.41 3.97 -3.04
C THR A 120 2.43 4.66 -4.41
N GLY A 121 1.27 5.08 -4.93
CA GLY A 121 1.17 5.83 -6.18
C GLY A 121 1.93 7.17 -6.15
N GLN A 122 1.90 7.88 -5.01
CA GLN A 122 2.70 9.11 -4.83
C GLN A 122 4.21 8.81 -4.81
N PHE A 123 4.64 7.77 -4.10
CA PHE A 123 6.05 7.37 -4.09
C PHE A 123 6.55 6.98 -5.49
N LEU A 124 5.76 6.22 -6.24
CA LEU A 124 6.09 5.85 -7.61
C LEU A 124 6.24 7.09 -8.48
N GLN A 125 5.26 7.99 -8.44
CA GLN A 125 5.30 9.23 -9.20
C GLN A 125 6.59 10.03 -8.92
N TYR A 126 6.93 10.21 -7.64
CA TYR A 126 8.12 10.93 -7.22
C TYR A 126 9.41 10.37 -7.85
N PHE A 127 9.60 9.05 -7.80
CA PHE A 127 10.81 8.43 -8.35
C PHE A 127 10.78 8.37 -9.88
N LEU A 128 9.64 8.11 -10.49
CA LEU A 128 9.50 8.08 -11.95
C LEU A 128 9.76 9.44 -12.58
N GLU A 129 9.25 10.52 -11.99
CA GLU A 129 9.54 11.90 -12.43
C GLU A 129 11.03 12.22 -12.27
N LYS A 130 11.59 11.95 -11.09
CA LYS A 130 13.01 12.19 -10.79
C LYS A 130 13.96 11.46 -11.74
N LYS A 131 13.58 10.27 -12.21
CA LYS A 131 14.38 9.43 -13.11
C LYS A 131 13.97 9.54 -14.58
N GLN A 132 12.92 10.29 -14.90
CA GLN A 132 12.31 10.35 -16.23
C GLN A 132 12.04 8.95 -16.80
N LYS A 133 11.48 8.07 -15.97
CA LYS A 133 11.17 6.68 -16.33
C LYS A 133 9.67 6.49 -16.53
N HIS A 134 9.35 5.43 -17.26
CA HIS A 134 7.99 4.93 -17.46
C HIS A 134 7.90 3.48 -16.96
N VAL A 135 6.78 3.10 -16.36
CA VAL A 135 6.51 1.73 -15.91
C VAL A 135 5.14 1.23 -16.38
N ASN A 136 5.03 -0.08 -16.53
CA ASN A 136 3.78 -0.76 -16.86
C ASN A 136 3.35 -1.62 -15.67
N ILE A 137 2.21 -1.30 -15.08
CA ILE A 137 1.68 -1.97 -13.90
C ILE A 137 0.71 -3.06 -14.32
N LEU A 138 0.96 -4.30 -13.89
CA LEU A 138 0.04 -5.42 -14.09
C LEU A 138 -0.64 -5.78 -12.77
N VAL A 139 -1.98 -5.84 -12.78
CA VAL A 139 -2.81 -6.19 -11.62
C VAL A 139 -3.85 -7.22 -12.01
N GLY A 140 -3.82 -8.39 -11.39
CA GLY A 140 -4.93 -9.34 -11.36
C GLY A 140 -5.80 -9.06 -10.14
N THR A 141 -7.12 -8.99 -10.30
CA THR A 141 -8.01 -8.74 -9.16
C THR A 141 -9.39 -9.34 -9.32
N SER A 142 -9.97 -9.78 -8.21
CA SER A 142 -11.40 -10.13 -8.09
C SER A 142 -12.19 -9.16 -7.21
N GLY A 143 -11.65 -7.95 -6.99
CA GLY A 143 -12.34 -6.97 -6.16
C GLY A 143 -11.60 -5.64 -6.06
N ASP A 144 -11.48 -5.10 -4.85
CA ASP A 144 -11.10 -3.69 -4.66
C ASP A 144 -9.64 -3.36 -4.99
N THR A 145 -8.75 -4.36 -5.13
CA THR A 145 -7.32 -4.06 -5.40
C THR A 145 -7.16 -3.32 -6.71
N GLY A 146 -7.87 -3.74 -7.77
CA GLY A 146 -7.81 -3.06 -9.07
C GLY A 146 -8.34 -1.64 -8.99
N SER A 147 -9.50 -1.42 -8.36
CA SER A 147 -10.06 -0.08 -8.16
C SER A 147 -9.07 0.85 -7.46
N SER A 148 -8.51 0.43 -6.31
CA SER A 148 -7.56 1.24 -5.55
C SER A 148 -6.25 1.46 -6.30
N ALA A 149 -5.79 0.47 -7.07
CA ALA A 149 -4.57 0.60 -7.86
C ALA A 149 -4.76 1.60 -9.01
N ILE A 150 -5.87 1.51 -9.74
CA ILE A 150 -6.24 2.48 -10.78
C ILE A 150 -6.29 3.88 -10.19
N GLU A 151 -7.05 4.09 -9.11
CA GLU A 151 -7.19 5.41 -8.51
C GLU A 151 -5.88 5.99 -7.96
N SER A 152 -4.89 5.15 -7.66
CA SER A 152 -3.57 5.59 -7.19
C SER A 152 -2.64 6.13 -8.28
N VAL A 153 -2.85 5.71 -9.54
CA VAL A 153 -1.98 6.07 -10.68
C VAL A 153 -2.70 6.68 -11.89
N ARG A 154 -4.03 6.81 -11.82
CA ARG A 154 -4.82 7.40 -12.91
C ARG A 154 -4.33 8.79 -13.31
N GLY A 155 -4.22 9.04 -14.61
CA GLY A 155 -3.74 10.30 -15.18
C GLY A 155 -2.23 10.55 -15.06
N GLN A 156 -1.46 9.61 -14.49
CA GLN A 156 0.00 9.72 -14.44
C GLN A 156 0.63 9.40 -15.79
N LYS A 157 1.40 10.34 -16.35
CA LYS A 157 1.96 10.26 -17.71
C LYS A 157 3.10 9.23 -17.88
N ASN A 158 3.62 8.73 -16.77
CA ASN A 158 4.78 7.85 -16.67
C ASN A 158 4.40 6.46 -16.14
N VAL A 159 3.10 6.16 -16.09
CA VAL A 159 2.57 4.88 -15.62
C VAL A 159 1.43 4.47 -16.52
N ASP A 160 1.51 3.30 -17.13
CA ASP A 160 0.33 2.61 -17.67
C ASP A 160 -0.09 1.52 -16.70
N ILE A 161 -1.39 1.37 -16.44
CA ILE A 161 -1.93 0.30 -15.60
C ILE A 161 -2.86 -0.61 -16.39
N PHE A 162 -2.57 -1.91 -16.34
CA PHE A 162 -3.34 -2.99 -16.95
C PHE A 162 -3.96 -3.84 -15.85
N VAL A 163 -5.28 -3.78 -15.73
CA VAL A 163 -6.05 -4.53 -14.74
C VAL A 163 -6.81 -5.66 -15.42
N LEU A 164 -6.55 -6.90 -14.99
CA LEU A 164 -7.32 -8.07 -15.37
C LEU A 164 -8.34 -8.37 -14.27
N LEU A 165 -9.61 -8.53 -14.65
CA LEU A 165 -10.67 -8.99 -13.75
C LEU A 165 -11.35 -10.27 -14.27
N PRO A 166 -11.67 -11.25 -13.41
CA PRO A 166 -12.41 -12.43 -13.82
C PRO A 166 -13.88 -12.06 -14.02
N LYS A 167 -14.39 -12.33 -15.22
CA LYS A 167 -15.75 -11.94 -15.62
C LYS A 167 -16.80 -12.57 -14.70
N GLY A 168 -17.61 -11.73 -14.05
CA GLY A 168 -18.69 -12.16 -13.16
C GLY A 168 -18.26 -12.53 -11.73
N PHE A 169 -16.99 -12.33 -11.37
CA PHE A 169 -16.45 -12.62 -10.04
C PHE A 169 -16.19 -11.36 -9.19
N CYS A 170 -16.42 -10.17 -9.76
CA CYS A 170 -16.46 -8.91 -9.02
C CYS A 170 -17.91 -8.49 -8.78
N THR A 171 -18.17 -7.75 -7.70
CA THR A 171 -19.46 -7.05 -7.57
C THR A 171 -19.59 -5.99 -8.67
N GLN A 172 -20.83 -5.64 -9.03
CA GLN A 172 -21.09 -4.61 -10.04
C GLN A 172 -20.45 -3.26 -9.67
N ILE A 173 -20.42 -2.90 -8.38
CA ILE A 173 -19.80 -1.65 -7.91
C ILE A 173 -18.28 -1.68 -8.16
N GLN A 174 -17.60 -2.79 -7.83
CA GLN A 174 -16.15 -2.92 -8.06
C GLN A 174 -15.82 -2.90 -9.56
N GLU A 175 -16.60 -3.61 -10.39
CA GLU A 175 -16.41 -3.58 -11.84
C GLU A 175 -16.58 -2.17 -12.41
N LEU A 176 -17.62 -1.44 -11.99
CA LEU A 176 -17.84 -0.06 -12.41
C LEU A 176 -16.72 0.88 -11.94
N GLN A 177 -16.23 0.72 -10.71
CA GLN A 177 -15.09 1.51 -10.22
C GLN A 177 -13.82 1.34 -11.06
N MET A 178 -13.64 0.20 -11.72
CA MET A 178 -12.51 -0.02 -12.62
C MET A 178 -12.83 0.45 -14.05
N THR A 179 -13.97 0.04 -14.60
CA THR A 179 -14.30 0.21 -16.03
C THR A 179 -14.82 1.59 -16.41
N THR A 180 -15.16 2.44 -15.45
CA THR A 180 -15.67 3.81 -15.71
C THR A 180 -14.60 4.90 -15.56
N VAL A 181 -13.35 4.52 -15.24
CA VAL A 181 -12.23 5.45 -15.21
C VAL A 181 -11.75 5.71 -16.63
N ILE A 182 -12.08 6.89 -17.17
CA ILE A 182 -11.72 7.30 -18.53
C ILE A 182 -10.44 8.13 -18.47
N GLU A 183 -9.29 7.46 -18.50
CA GLU A 183 -7.95 8.05 -18.54
C GLU A 183 -7.09 7.26 -19.54
N ASP A 184 -6.23 7.94 -20.29
CA ASP A 184 -5.45 7.32 -21.37
C ASP A 184 -4.53 6.18 -20.87
N ASN A 185 -4.08 6.28 -19.62
CA ASN A 185 -3.12 5.37 -19.00
C ASN A 185 -3.78 4.20 -18.23
N VAL A 186 -5.10 4.05 -18.31
CA VAL A 186 -5.86 3.02 -17.59
C VAL A 186 -6.44 2.02 -18.59
N HIS A 187 -6.06 0.77 -18.45
CA HIS A 187 -6.50 -0.33 -19.32
C HIS A 187 -7.11 -1.45 -18.48
N VAL A 188 -8.38 -1.76 -18.73
CA VAL A 188 -9.13 -2.76 -17.95
C VAL A 188 -9.64 -3.86 -18.88
N PHE A 189 -9.31 -5.11 -18.54
CA PHE A 189 -9.65 -6.28 -19.34
C PHE A 189 -10.44 -7.30 -18.51
N ALA A 190 -11.64 -7.62 -18.95
CA ALA A 190 -12.38 -8.76 -18.42
C ALA A 190 -11.87 -10.06 -19.06
N ALA A 191 -11.45 -11.01 -18.23
CA ALA A 191 -10.95 -12.31 -18.64
C ALA A 191 -11.91 -13.44 -18.22
N HIS A 192 -11.91 -14.53 -18.97
CA HIS A 192 -12.59 -15.76 -18.59
C HIS A 192 -11.72 -16.54 -17.60
N GLY A 193 -12.35 -17.14 -16.58
CA GLY A 193 -11.66 -17.89 -15.53
C GLY A 193 -11.93 -17.31 -14.14
N ASN A 194 -11.28 -17.90 -13.13
CA ASN A 194 -11.32 -17.45 -11.74
C ASN A 194 -10.11 -16.55 -11.39
N SER A 195 -9.99 -16.12 -10.12
CA SER A 195 -8.93 -15.20 -9.69
C SER A 195 -7.52 -15.79 -9.84
N ASP A 196 -7.35 -17.08 -9.56
CA ASP A 196 -6.04 -17.73 -9.62
C ASP A 196 -5.61 -17.94 -11.07
N GLU A 197 -6.56 -18.28 -11.94
CA GLU A 197 -6.32 -18.49 -13.38
C GLU A 197 -5.91 -17.20 -14.11
N ILE A 198 -6.51 -16.05 -13.77
CA ILE A 198 -6.11 -14.77 -14.39
C ILE A 198 -4.74 -14.26 -13.91
N ASP A 199 -4.26 -14.77 -12.76
CA ASP A 199 -2.94 -14.45 -12.22
C ASP A 199 -1.83 -15.25 -12.89
N GLU A 200 -2.11 -16.41 -13.47
CA GLU A 200 -1.12 -17.25 -14.19
C GLU A 200 -0.40 -16.49 -15.31
N PRO A 201 -1.07 -15.86 -16.29
CA PRO A 201 -0.37 -15.13 -17.34
C PRO A 201 0.43 -13.94 -16.79
N ILE A 202 -0.01 -13.30 -15.71
CA ILE A 202 0.75 -12.24 -15.04
C ILE A 202 2.05 -12.83 -14.46
N LYS A 203 1.97 -13.98 -13.78
CA LYS A 203 3.15 -14.67 -13.24
C LYS A 203 4.13 -15.09 -14.34
N GLU A 204 3.63 -15.58 -15.48
CA GLU A 204 4.46 -15.92 -16.64
C GLU A 204 5.21 -14.70 -17.20
N LEU A 205 4.53 -13.56 -17.32
CA LEU A 205 5.16 -12.31 -17.76
C LEU A 205 6.27 -11.82 -16.82
N PHE A 206 6.13 -12.03 -15.50
CA PHE A 206 7.18 -11.72 -14.54
C PHE A 206 8.30 -12.77 -14.50
N ALA A 207 8.03 -14.01 -14.87
CA ALA A 207 9.05 -15.06 -14.99
C ALA A 207 9.96 -14.84 -16.21
N ASP A 208 9.44 -14.22 -17.29
CA ASP A 208 10.26 -13.73 -18.40
C ASP A 208 10.97 -12.42 -18.02
N VAL A 209 12.17 -12.56 -17.45
CA VAL A 209 12.99 -11.44 -16.97
C VAL A 209 13.34 -10.44 -18.07
N ASP A 210 13.53 -10.91 -19.31
CA ASP A 210 13.90 -10.03 -20.43
C ASP A 210 12.69 -9.22 -20.89
N PHE A 211 11.51 -9.84 -20.96
CA PHE A 211 10.26 -9.13 -21.24
C PHE A 211 9.92 -8.14 -20.13
N ALA A 212 9.97 -8.57 -18.87
CA ALA A 212 9.69 -7.74 -17.71
C ALA A 212 10.62 -6.52 -17.66
N ARG A 213 11.91 -6.70 -17.95
CA ARG A 213 12.88 -5.59 -18.03
C ARG A 213 12.62 -4.69 -19.22
N LYS A 214 12.36 -5.25 -20.41
CA LYS A 214 12.13 -4.48 -21.64
C LYS A 214 10.93 -3.53 -21.51
N TYR A 215 9.86 -3.99 -20.89
CA TYR A 215 8.63 -3.21 -20.70
C TYR A 215 8.52 -2.57 -19.32
N HIS A 216 9.55 -2.64 -18.48
CA HIS A 216 9.53 -2.08 -17.12
C HIS A 216 8.27 -2.52 -16.33
N LEU A 217 7.99 -3.81 -16.37
CA LEU A 217 6.82 -4.38 -15.69
C LEU A 217 6.99 -4.29 -14.16
N MET A 218 5.92 -3.91 -13.49
CA MET A 218 5.82 -3.97 -12.04
C MET A 218 4.40 -4.36 -11.59
N SER A 219 4.25 -4.73 -10.33
CA SER A 219 2.94 -5.07 -9.75
C SER A 219 2.68 -4.26 -8.48
N LEU A 220 1.42 -3.86 -8.28
CA LEU A 220 0.94 -3.22 -7.05
C LEU A 220 0.22 -4.20 -6.12
N ASN A 221 0.49 -5.50 -6.23
CA ASN A 221 -0.11 -6.54 -5.39
C ASN A 221 0.31 -6.42 -3.91
N SER A 222 -0.30 -7.23 -3.04
CA SER A 222 -0.15 -7.12 -1.57
C SER A 222 1.26 -7.35 -1.06
N VAL A 223 2.13 -7.88 -1.92
CA VAL A 223 3.55 -8.15 -1.66
C VAL A 223 4.43 -6.89 -1.69
N ASN A 224 3.96 -5.79 -2.26
CA ASN A 224 4.74 -4.56 -2.35
C ASN A 224 4.99 -3.96 -0.96
N TRP A 225 6.27 -3.80 -0.58
CA TRP A 225 6.65 -3.34 0.76
C TRP A 225 6.03 -1.98 1.14
N SER A 226 5.91 -1.05 0.19
CA SER A 226 5.29 0.25 0.46
C SER A 226 3.87 0.11 1.00
N ARG A 227 3.15 -0.95 0.60
CA ARG A 227 1.78 -1.15 1.06
C ARG A 227 1.71 -1.55 2.53
N ILE A 228 2.58 -2.50 2.92
CA ILE A 228 2.70 -2.97 4.31
C ILE A 228 3.17 -1.81 5.19
N MET A 229 4.21 -1.08 4.77
CA MET A 229 4.76 0.07 5.48
C MET A 229 3.68 1.10 5.88
N VAL A 230 2.80 1.47 4.94
CA VAL A 230 1.74 2.47 5.21
C VAL A 230 0.65 1.90 6.12
N GLN A 231 0.35 0.61 6.00
CA GLN A 231 -0.67 -0.08 6.82
C GLN A 231 -0.28 -0.19 8.30
N ILE A 232 1.01 -0.11 8.65
CA ILE A 232 1.46 -0.04 10.04
C ILE A 232 0.75 1.11 10.80
N ALA A 233 0.47 2.23 10.13
CA ALA A 233 -0.09 3.42 10.75
C ALA A 233 -1.49 3.21 11.35
N HIS A 234 -2.35 2.40 10.73
CA HIS A 234 -3.70 2.20 11.27
C HIS A 234 -3.70 1.34 12.54
N TYR A 235 -2.68 0.51 12.76
CA TYR A 235 -2.50 -0.20 14.02
C TYR A 235 -2.07 0.73 15.15
N PHE A 236 -1.07 1.58 14.91
CA PHE A 236 -0.67 2.60 15.90
C PHE A 236 -1.83 3.55 16.20
N TYR A 237 -2.53 4.02 15.17
CA TYR A 237 -3.68 4.90 15.33
C TYR A 237 -4.78 4.24 16.17
N ALA A 238 -5.20 3.01 15.82
CA ALA A 238 -6.20 2.27 16.59
C ALA A 238 -5.74 2.02 18.03
N TYR A 239 -4.48 1.65 18.22
CA TYR A 239 -3.90 1.45 19.54
C TYR A 239 -4.00 2.71 20.39
N PHE A 240 -3.58 3.87 19.87
CA PHE A 240 -3.66 5.14 20.59
C PHE A 240 -5.09 5.58 20.90
N GLN A 241 -6.06 5.23 20.05
CA GLN A 241 -7.47 5.55 20.27
C GLN A 241 -8.18 4.60 21.26
N CYS A 242 -7.66 3.39 21.44
CA CYS A 242 -8.25 2.35 22.29
C CYS A 242 -7.54 2.21 23.65
N ALA A 243 -6.24 2.46 23.72
CA ALA A 243 -5.47 2.33 24.95
C ALA A 243 -5.92 3.39 25.98
N PRO A 244 -6.26 3.00 27.23
CA PRO A 244 -6.76 3.94 28.23
C PRO A 244 -5.69 4.94 28.71
N SER A 245 -4.42 4.55 28.68
CA SER A 245 -3.28 5.39 29.02
C SER A 245 -2.01 4.78 28.44
N LEU A 246 -1.04 5.62 28.08
CA LEU A 246 0.31 5.21 27.72
C LEU A 246 1.28 5.32 28.89
N ASP A 247 0.78 5.69 30.08
CA ASP A 247 1.60 5.94 31.28
C ASP A 247 1.88 4.67 32.09
N THR A 248 1.28 3.52 31.75
CA THR A 248 1.48 2.25 32.45
C THR A 248 2.62 1.39 31.88
N THR A 249 3.23 0.57 32.74
CA THR A 249 4.24 -0.44 32.34
C THR A 249 3.86 -1.79 32.96
N PRO A 250 3.58 -2.84 32.15
CA PRO A 250 3.54 -2.82 30.69
C PRO A 250 2.43 -1.91 30.13
N LEU A 251 2.58 -1.55 28.85
CA LEU A 251 1.54 -0.83 28.12
C LEU A 251 0.24 -1.66 28.08
N PRO A 252 -0.95 -1.02 28.05
CA PRO A 252 -2.21 -1.76 28.03
C PRO A 252 -2.32 -2.64 26.79
N MET A 253 -2.89 -3.83 26.96
CA MET A 253 -3.19 -4.74 25.87
C MET A 253 -4.40 -4.23 25.09
N VAL A 254 -4.30 -4.28 23.75
CA VAL A 254 -5.42 -4.02 22.83
C VAL A 254 -5.49 -5.20 21.88
N GLU A 255 -6.64 -5.87 21.84
CA GLU A 255 -6.88 -6.98 20.92
C GLU A 255 -7.37 -6.43 19.58
N VAL A 256 -6.77 -6.90 18.48
CA VAL A 256 -7.12 -6.46 17.12
C VAL A 256 -7.53 -7.68 16.30
N VAL A 257 -8.74 -7.66 15.76
CA VAL A 257 -9.26 -8.71 14.87
C VAL A 257 -9.21 -8.22 13.43
N VAL A 258 -8.50 -8.95 12.58
CA VAL A 258 -8.24 -8.55 11.19
C VAL A 258 -8.88 -9.57 10.23
N PRO A 259 -9.95 -9.21 9.49
CA PRO A 259 -10.43 -10.02 8.37
C PRO A 259 -9.32 -10.17 7.33
N THR A 260 -8.79 -11.38 7.19
CA THR A 260 -7.52 -11.62 6.49
C THR A 260 -7.72 -12.45 5.22
N GLY A 261 -7.20 -11.91 4.11
CA GLY A 261 -6.99 -12.64 2.85
C GLY A 261 -5.51 -12.94 2.65
N GLY A 262 -4.86 -12.26 1.69
CA GLY A 262 -3.43 -12.44 1.37
C GLY A 262 -2.40 -11.98 2.41
N GLY A 263 -2.78 -11.86 3.70
CA GLY A 263 -1.86 -11.64 4.82
C GLY A 263 -1.24 -10.24 4.98
N GLY A 264 -1.20 -9.41 3.94
CA GLY A 264 -0.48 -8.12 3.99
C GLY A 264 -0.94 -7.13 5.06
N ASN A 265 -2.22 -7.14 5.44
CA ASN A 265 -2.72 -6.25 6.49
C ASN A 265 -2.25 -6.67 7.88
N ILE A 266 -2.19 -7.98 8.18
CA ILE A 266 -1.82 -8.49 9.52
C ILE A 266 -0.29 -8.66 9.69
N THR A 267 0.48 -8.53 8.59
CA THR A 267 1.94 -8.65 8.56
C THR A 267 2.61 -7.42 9.13
#